data_AF-A0A6G6W8D5-F1
#
_entry.id   AF-A0A6G6W8D5-F1
#
_cell.length_a   1.000
_cell.length_b   1.000
_cell.length_c   1.000
_cell.angle_alpha   90.00
_cell.angle_beta   90.00
_cell.angle_gamma   90.00
#
_symmetry.space_group_name_H-M   'P 1'
#
loop_
_entity.id
_entity.type
_entity.pdbx_description
1 polymer ?
#
loop_
_entity_poly.entity_id
_entity_poly.type
_entity_poly.pdbx_seq_one_letter_code
_entity_poly.pdbx_strand_id
1 'polypeptide(L)' 'MSSPGSAEADWERKRRLAEVFGDALPETTADERDDAEPARTSDDWLREQVPPHHGG' A
#
# COMPACT_ATOMS: atom_id res chain seq x y z
N MET A 1 -16.40 -15.10 12.09
CA MET A 1 -16.44 -15.98 10.90
C MET A 1 -15.20 -15.68 10.07
N SER A 2 -14.13 -16.48 10.20
CA SER A 2 -12.98 -16.40 9.28
C SER A 2 -13.25 -17.33 8.11
N SER A 3 -13.18 -16.81 6.89
CA SER A 3 -13.20 -17.62 5.69
C SER A 3 -11.86 -18.37 5.58
N PRO A 4 -11.83 -19.69 5.32
CA PRO A 4 -10.59 -20.42 5.16
C PRO A 4 -10.04 -20.15 3.76
N GLY A 5 -9.33 -19.04 3.59
CA GLY A 5 -8.47 -18.86 2.43
C GLY A 5 -7.31 -19.84 2.51
N SER A 6 -7.14 -20.69 1.51
CA SER A 6 -6.00 -21.61 1.34
C SER A 6 -4.69 -20.93 1.75
N ALA A 7 -3.82 -21.64 2.47
CA ALA A 7 -2.43 -21.23 2.63
C ALA A 7 -1.73 -21.36 1.27
N GLU A 8 -1.93 -20.35 0.42
CA GLU A 8 -1.29 -20.20 -0.88
C GLU A 8 0.22 -20.39 -0.69
N ALA A 9 0.82 -21.26 -1.51
CA ALA A 9 2.26 -21.44 -1.46
C ALA A 9 2.97 -20.15 -1.87
N ASP A 10 4.14 -19.85 -1.30
CA ASP A 10 4.83 -18.57 -1.53
C ASP A 10 5.07 -18.25 -3.02
N TRP A 11 5.28 -19.30 -3.84
CA TRP A 11 5.47 -19.16 -5.29
C TRP A 11 4.19 -18.70 -6.01
N GLU A 12 3.03 -19.16 -5.55
CA GLU A 12 1.73 -18.83 -6.10
C GLU A 12 1.39 -17.37 -5.76
N ARG A 13 1.65 -16.97 -4.51
CA ARG A 13 1.52 -15.58 -4.07
C ARG A 13 2.43 -14.65 -4.86
N LYS A 14 3.69 -15.05 -5.08
CA LYS A 14 4.64 -14.27 -5.88
C LYS A 14 4.17 -14.11 -7.32
N ARG A 15 3.65 -15.18 -7.93
CA ARG A 15 3.10 -15.16 -9.29
C ARG A 15 1.91 -14.21 -9.41
N ARG A 16 0.98 -14.25 -8.45
CA ARG A 16 -0.18 -13.35 -8.43
C ARG A 16 0.23 -11.88 -8.29
N LEU A 17 1.23 -11.60 -7.47
CA LEU A 17 1.76 -10.24 -7.34
C LEU A 17 2.43 -9.78 -8.65
N ALA A 18 3.23 -10.64 -9.28
CA ALA A 18 3.86 -10.33 -10.56
C ALA A 18 2.85 -10.10 -11.71
N GLU A 19 1.70 -10.76 -11.68
CA GLU A 19 0.61 -10.51 -12.63
C GLU A 19 0.08 -9.07 -12.56
N VAL A 20 0.07 -8.48 -11.35
CA VAL A 20 -0.43 -7.12 -11.12
C VAL A 20 0.68 -6.07 -11.23
N PHE A 21 1.85 -6.38 -10.67
CA PHE A 21 2.93 -5.42 -10.47
C PHE A 21 4.11 -5.61 -11.43
N GLY A 22 4.11 -6.69 -12.21
CA GLY A 22 5.26 -7.11 -13.01
C GLY A 22 6.36 -7.79 -12.19
N ASP A 23 7.36 -8.31 -12.88
CA ASP A 23 8.53 -8.97 -12.26
C ASP A 23 9.68 -7.99 -11.96
N ALA A 24 9.65 -6.79 -12.55
CA ALA A 24 10.69 -5.78 -12.41
C ALA A 24 10.25 -4.71 -11.41
N LEU A 25 11.02 -4.55 -10.32
CA LEU A 25 10.90 -3.37 -9.46
C LEU A 25 11.66 -2.20 -10.09
N PRO A 26 11.24 -0.95 -9.84
CA PRO A 26 12.05 0.21 -10.22
C PRO A 26 13.45 0.12 -9.61
N GLU A 27 14.47 0.47 -10.40
CA GLU A 27 15.87 0.53 -9.95
C GLU A 27 16.10 1.64 -8.91
N THR A 28 15.24 2.65 -8.92
CA THR A 28 15.28 3.80 -8.02
C THR A 28 14.13 3.76 -7.03
N THR A 29 14.38 4.16 -5.80
CA THR A 29 13.34 4.25 -4.76
C THR A 29 12.43 5.47 -4.98
N ALA A 30 11.38 5.61 -4.17
CA ALA A 30 10.46 6.74 -4.31
C ALA A 30 11.12 8.10 -4.02
N ASP A 31 12.09 8.14 -3.10
CA ASP A 31 12.83 9.34 -2.73
C ASP A 31 13.81 9.83 -3.81
N GLU A 32 14.25 8.94 -4.71
CA GLU A 32 15.14 9.28 -5.83
C GLU A 32 14.38 9.76 -7.09
N ARG A 33 13.05 9.65 -7.11
CA ARG A 33 12.20 10.05 -8.25
C ARG A 33 11.68 11.48 -8.02
N ASP A 34 11.88 12.35 -9.00
CA ASP A 34 11.48 13.77 -8.96
C ASP A 34 10.00 14.00 -9.36
N ASP A 35 9.24 12.94 -9.62
CA ASP A 35 7.81 12.98 -9.96
C ASP A 35 6.95 13.20 -8.69
N ALA A 36 7.00 14.41 -8.15
CA ALA A 36 6.16 14.85 -7.05
C ALA A 36 4.76 15.25 -7.56
N GLU A 37 3.87 14.29 -7.79
CA GLU A 37 2.43 14.58 -7.65
C GLU A 37 2.23 15.17 -6.24
N PRO A 38 1.49 16.29 -6.07
CA PRO A 38 1.40 16.95 -4.78
C PRO A 38 0.75 15.99 -3.79
N ALA A 39 1.58 15.38 -2.95
CA ALA A 39 1.10 14.52 -1.88
C ALA A 39 0.09 15.35 -1.08
N ARG A 40 -1.17 14.89 -1.05
CA ARG A 40 -2.19 15.43 -0.14
C ARG A 40 -1.50 15.61 1.21
N THR A 41 -1.52 16.83 1.75
CA THR A 41 -0.62 17.18 2.86
C THR A 41 -0.78 16.15 3.97
N SER A 42 0.32 15.68 4.56
CA SER A 42 0.26 14.59 5.55
C SER A 42 -0.71 14.90 6.69
N ASP A 43 -0.91 16.18 6.97
CA ASP A 43 -1.86 16.68 7.95
C ASP A 43 -3.32 16.48 7.54
N ASP A 44 -3.68 16.65 6.27
CA ASP A 44 -5.05 16.48 5.80
C ASP A 44 -5.50 15.03 5.96
N TRP A 45 -4.62 14.10 5.58
CA TRP A 45 -4.87 12.68 5.82
C TRP A 45 -4.94 12.35 7.31
N LEU A 46 -4.05 12.91 8.13
CA LEU A 46 -4.05 12.64 9.57
C LEU A 46 -5.33 13.16 10.25
N ARG A 47 -5.85 14.32 9.85
CA ARG A 47 -7.11 14.87 10.37
C ARG A 47 -8.34 14.05 9.97
N GLU A 48 -8.35 13.48 8.77
CA GLU A 48 -9.41 12.57 8.31
C GLU A 48 -9.45 11.26 9.12
N GLN A 49 -8.34 10.88 9.74
CA GLN A 49 -8.20 9.63 10.49
C GLN A 49 -8.45 9.78 12.00
N VAL A 50 -8.90 10.95 12.46
CA VAL A 50 -9.20 11.18 13.88
C VAL A 50 -10.51 10.48 14.26
N PRO A 51 -10.51 9.56 15.25
CA PRO A 51 -11.73 8.86 15.68
C PRO A 51 -12.76 9.82 16.30
N PRO A 52 -14.07 9.51 16.18
CA PRO A 52 -15.14 10.45 16.55
C PRO A 52 -15.26 10.72 18.05
N HIS A 53 -14.64 9.91 18.92
CA HIS A 53 -14.58 10.15 20.36
C HIS A 53 -13.37 10.99 20.80
N HIS A 54 -12.53 11.41 19.84
CA HIS A 54 -11.38 12.25 20.10
C HIS A 54 -11.80 13.73 20.15
N GLY A 55 -12.63 14.03 21.13
CA GLY A 55 -13.31 15.31 21.34
C GLY A 55 -14.47 15.00 22.28
N GLY A 56 -14.22 15.09 23.59
CA GLY A 56 -15.19 14.73 24.62
C GLY A 56 -16.49 15.54 24.55
#